data_AF-A0A553ICH3-F1
#
_entry.id   AF-A0A553ICH3-F1
#
_cell.length_a   1.000
_cell.length_b   1.000
_cell.length_c   1.000
_cell.angle_alpha   90.00
_cell.angle_beta   90.00
_cell.angle_gamma   90.00
#
_symmetry.space_group_name_H-M   'P 1'
#
loop_
_entity.id
_entity.type
_entity.pdbx_description
1 polymer ?
#
loop_
_entity_poly.entity_id
_entity_poly.type
_entity_poly.pdbx_seq_one_letter_code
_entity_poly.pdbx_strand_id
1 'polypeptide(L)'
;MESRVSTGASGALLSHQPSILLYLNPLDRFREAISDQVARILGTDKWKFPSPMANFYASFSTPTSSHLHCFPSFPNDETTMVSTLSMDVGTHRTPKLEENHHCRVFQPNIAKKCHAGHLRSTIIGNFLSYLYERPGYNVVRMNYLGTKVVNTVYSLAKAYFKRMENGEQDALQLWQRFRSLSIKKYQETYEKLNIHFDVYSGESQMKRETTENAEIVLRDLCVTEFKDGALLVDLSKHGAKALQVAITRNRNGTSNYLLRDIGASIQRHDGYNFNEMVYVVMAEQETHLQRPFKILILMGDDYEAFSIRMKHVTYGKVKGMSTRKGNVKFLDDILADVGDFMHSLMRRNEEKYSQVNDSQRTAELLGISAIMVQDMSGKRVNNYEFDLERMTSF
;
A
#
# COMPACT_ATOMS: atom_id res chain seq x y z
N MET A 1 -11.44 24.28 25.20
CA MET A 1 -11.19 24.81 23.84
C MET A 1 -10.38 23.75 23.10
N GLU A 2 -11.04 22.91 22.31
CA GLU A 2 -10.36 21.96 21.42
C GLU A 2 -10.20 22.62 20.04
N SER A 3 -8.97 22.98 19.68
CA SER A 3 -8.65 23.49 18.34
C SER A 3 -8.46 22.32 17.37
N ARG A 4 -9.31 22.21 16.35
CA ARG A 4 -9.04 21.35 15.18
C ARG A 4 -8.41 22.19 14.07
N VAL A 5 -7.17 21.86 13.71
CA VAL A 5 -6.49 22.40 12.53
C VAL A 5 -6.90 21.57 11.32
N SER A 6 -7.42 22.19 10.26
CA SER A 6 -7.63 21.52 8.98
C SER A 6 -6.81 22.22 7.89
N THR A 7 -6.07 21.44 7.11
CA THR A 7 -5.35 21.90 5.93
C THR A 7 -6.18 21.53 4.70
N GLY A 8 -6.89 22.49 4.12
CA GLY A 8 -7.65 22.28 2.89
C GLY A 8 -6.75 22.40 1.67
N ALA A 9 -6.57 21.31 0.91
CA ALA A 9 -5.97 21.34 -0.42
C ALA A 9 -7.08 21.35 -1.48
N SER A 10 -7.27 22.47 -2.17
CA SER A 10 -8.09 22.56 -3.39
C SER A 10 -7.19 22.95 -4.56
N GLY A 11 -7.25 22.16 -5.63
CA GLY A 11 -6.41 22.31 -6.81
C GLY A 11 -6.76 23.54 -7.64
N ALA A 12 -5.79 24.45 -7.76
CA ALA A 12 -5.55 25.30 -8.91
C ALA A 12 -4.09 25.79 -8.81
N LEU A 13 -3.32 25.68 -9.90
CA LEU A 13 -1.96 26.19 -10.03
C LEU A 13 -1.99 27.73 -10.03
N LEU A 14 -2.09 28.35 -8.86
CA LEU A 14 -1.78 29.75 -8.61
C LEU A 14 -1.08 29.84 -7.24
N SER A 15 -0.06 30.70 -7.16
CA SER A 15 0.78 30.95 -5.98
C SER A 15 -0.01 31.07 -4.67
N HIS A 16 -0.12 29.98 -3.92
CA HIS A 16 -0.79 29.99 -2.63
C HIS A 16 0.25 29.92 -1.51
N GLN A 17 0.40 31.04 -0.80
CA GLN A 17 1.05 31.03 0.51
C GLN A 17 0.21 30.17 1.46
N PRO A 18 0.82 29.26 2.24
CA PRO A 18 0.09 28.40 3.17
C PRO A 18 -0.57 29.28 4.24
N SER A 19 -1.88 29.15 4.39
CA SER A 19 -2.68 29.87 5.38
C SER A 19 -3.33 28.92 6.37
N ILE A 20 -3.22 29.23 7.67
CA ILE A 20 -3.92 28.51 8.74
C ILE A 20 -5.28 29.17 8.96
N LEU A 21 -6.32 28.37 9.13
CA LEU A 21 -7.71 28.84 9.27
C LEU A 21 -8.21 28.51 10.70
N LEU A 22 -8.54 29.53 11.50
CA LEU A 22 -9.11 29.35 12.85
C LEU A 22 -10.64 29.49 12.81
N TYR A 23 -11.38 28.45 13.21
CA TYR A 23 -12.84 28.45 13.26
C TYR A 23 -13.34 29.04 14.58
N LEU A 24 -14.12 30.13 14.52
CA LEU A 24 -14.77 30.74 15.68
C LEU A 24 -16.21 30.23 15.82
N ASN A 25 -16.61 29.87 17.04
CA ASN A 25 -17.86 29.16 17.34
C ASN A 25 -19.12 30.00 16.96
N PRO A 26 -20.19 29.41 16.38
CA PRO A 26 -21.38 30.14 15.96
C PRO A 26 -22.24 30.77 17.08
N LEU A 27 -21.81 30.74 18.35
CA LEU A 27 -22.55 31.35 19.46
C LEU A 27 -22.01 32.74 19.87
N ASP A 28 -20.84 33.13 19.37
CA ASP A 28 -20.25 34.41 19.74
C ASP A 28 -20.93 35.54 18.95
N ARG A 29 -21.52 36.52 19.65
CA ARG A 29 -22.13 37.73 19.04
C ARG A 29 -21.09 38.78 18.60
N PHE A 30 -19.80 38.53 18.84
CA PHE A 30 -18.69 39.46 18.61
C PHE A 30 -17.53 38.80 17.84
N ARG A 31 -17.85 38.08 16.75
CA ARG A 31 -16.89 37.22 16.03
C ARG A 31 -15.76 37.98 15.36
N GLU A 32 -16.07 39.14 14.78
CA GLU A 32 -15.07 40.03 14.20
C GLU A 32 -14.12 40.57 15.28
N ALA A 33 -14.66 40.96 16.43
CA ALA A 33 -13.86 41.43 17.55
C ALA A 33 -12.92 40.36 18.13
N ILE A 34 -13.37 39.09 18.20
CA ILE A 34 -12.52 37.96 18.64
C ILE A 34 -11.43 37.67 17.61
N SER A 35 -11.77 37.64 16.32
CA SER A 35 -10.78 37.47 15.25
C SER A 35 -9.71 38.58 15.29
N ASP A 36 -10.12 39.84 15.45
CA ASP A 36 -9.22 40.99 15.58
C ASP A 36 -8.40 40.96 16.88
N GLN A 37 -8.96 40.44 17.98
CA GLN A 37 -8.24 40.31 19.24
C GLN A 37 -7.18 39.20 19.15
N VAL A 38 -7.51 38.06 18.54
CA VAL A 38 -6.56 36.97 18.28
C VAL A 38 -5.45 37.43 17.32
N ALA A 39 -5.80 38.16 16.26
CA ALA A 39 -4.83 38.75 15.34
C ALA A 39 -3.90 39.76 16.04
N ARG A 40 -4.43 40.56 16.97
CA ARG A 40 -3.61 41.49 17.79
C ARG A 40 -2.70 40.77 18.80
N ILE A 41 -3.16 39.70 19.43
CA ILE A 41 -2.36 38.91 20.39
C ILE A 41 -1.24 38.14 19.68
N LEU A 42 -1.53 37.58 18.51
CA LEU A 42 -0.59 36.78 17.73
C LEU A 42 0.26 37.62 16.76
N GLY A 43 -0.12 38.87 16.54
CA GLY A 43 0.60 39.90 15.77
C GLY A 43 2.04 40.06 16.25
N THR A 44 2.96 39.39 15.58
CA THR A 44 4.41 39.51 15.78
C THR A 44 5.07 39.73 14.43
N ASP A 45 6.30 40.25 14.40
CA ASP A 45 7.07 40.52 13.17
C ASP A 45 7.24 39.28 12.25
N LYS A 46 6.92 38.09 12.75
CA LYS A 46 7.03 36.79 12.06
C LYS A 46 5.77 36.36 11.28
N TRP A 47 4.63 37.03 11.45
CA TRP A 47 3.37 36.64 10.79
C TRP A 47 2.63 37.86 10.25
N LYS A 48 2.31 37.86 8.94
CA LYS A 48 1.46 38.88 8.33
C LYS A 48 0.00 38.44 8.45
N PHE A 49 -0.85 39.35 8.90
CA PHE A 49 -2.30 39.17 8.94
C PHE A 49 -2.92 39.85 7.73
N PRO A 50 -3.75 39.15 6.92
CA PRO A 50 -4.58 39.81 5.94
C PRO A 50 -5.69 40.61 6.65
N SER A 51 -6.05 41.75 6.06
CA SER A 51 -7.27 42.51 6.36
C SER A 51 -8.46 41.57 6.55
N PRO A 52 -9.39 41.84 7.49
CA PRO A 52 -10.53 40.96 7.75
C PRO A 52 -11.25 40.63 6.45
N MET A 53 -11.12 39.38 5.99
CA MET A 53 -11.94 38.86 4.91
C MET A 53 -13.29 38.50 5.48
N ALA A 54 -14.33 38.78 4.69
CA ALA A 54 -15.70 38.40 4.98
C ALA A 54 -15.78 36.92 5.42
N ASN A 55 -16.49 36.69 6.53
CA ASN A 55 -16.99 35.39 6.99
C ASN A 55 -15.98 34.43 7.65
N PHE A 56 -15.87 34.56 8.98
CA PHE A 56 -15.60 33.49 9.97
C PHE A 56 -14.17 32.96 10.16
N TYR A 57 -13.14 33.51 9.50
CA TYR A 57 -11.79 32.95 9.56
C TYR A 57 -10.69 34.00 9.69
N ALA A 58 -9.71 33.71 10.55
CA ALA A 58 -8.40 34.38 10.53
C ALA A 58 -7.44 33.55 9.66
N SER A 59 -6.75 34.21 8.74
CA SER A 59 -5.70 33.62 7.90
C SER A 59 -4.34 34.12 8.36
N PHE A 60 -3.35 33.23 8.41
CA PHE A 60 -1.98 33.56 8.84
C PHE A 60 -1.04 33.35 7.65
N SER A 61 -0.23 34.33 7.30
CA SER A 61 0.87 34.14 6.35
C SER A 61 2.21 34.42 7.02
N THR A 62 3.26 33.73 6.59
CA THR A 62 4.63 33.97 7.04
C THR A 62 5.37 34.83 6.01
N PRO A 63 6.20 35.79 6.44
CA PRO A 63 7.13 36.48 5.55
C PRO A 63 8.10 35.48 4.92
N THR A 64 8.46 35.68 3.65
CA THR A 64 9.45 34.86 2.93
C THR A 64 10.77 34.73 3.71
N SER A 65 11.19 35.81 4.40
CA SER A 65 12.38 35.82 5.27
C SER A 65 12.31 34.85 6.46
N SER A 66 11.11 34.56 6.97
CA SER A 66 10.93 33.62 8.07
C SER A 66 11.13 32.17 7.64
N HIS A 67 10.86 31.84 6.37
CA HIS A 67 11.15 30.52 5.83
C HIS A 67 12.65 30.25 5.73
N LEU A 68 13.45 31.25 5.36
CA LEU A 68 14.91 31.13 5.26
C LEU A 68 15.56 30.73 6.60
N HIS A 69 15.01 31.17 7.73
CA HIS A 69 15.54 30.85 9.08
C HIS A 69 15.09 29.50 9.65
N CYS A 70 13.97 28.93 9.19
CA CYS A 70 13.50 27.59 9.61
C CYS A 70 14.33 26.44 9.01
N PHE A 71 15.29 26.81 8.18
CA PHE A 71 16.14 25.98 7.37
C PHE A 71 17.59 26.36 7.72
N PRO A 72 18.10 25.95 8.90
CA PRO A 72 19.33 26.52 9.50
C PRO A 72 20.62 26.24 8.71
N SER A 73 20.57 25.39 7.68
CA SER A 73 21.70 25.04 6.81
C SER A 73 21.72 25.78 5.46
N PHE A 74 20.87 26.79 5.26
CA PHE A 74 20.60 27.33 3.93
C PHE A 74 21.29 28.71 3.75
N PRO A 75 22.23 28.86 2.78
CA PRO A 75 22.77 30.16 2.41
C PRO A 75 21.68 31.07 1.84
N ASN A 76 21.84 32.38 2.02
CA ASN A 76 20.89 33.46 1.67
C ASN A 76 20.65 33.66 0.15
N ASP A 77 20.79 32.62 -0.68
CA ASP A 77 20.64 32.70 -2.14
C ASP A 77 19.63 31.64 -2.61
N GLU A 78 18.57 32.09 -3.29
CA GLU A 78 17.48 31.28 -3.88
C GLU A 78 18.01 30.16 -4.80
N THR A 79 19.19 30.33 -5.38
CA THR A 79 19.82 29.37 -6.30
C THR A 79 20.36 28.11 -5.60
N THR A 80 20.53 28.15 -4.27
CA THR A 80 21.15 27.08 -3.45
C THR A 80 20.14 26.15 -2.76
N MET A 81 18.84 26.36 -3.02
CA MET A 81 17.76 25.62 -2.36
C MET A 81 17.77 24.12 -2.66
N VAL A 82 18.33 23.69 -3.82
CA VAL A 82 18.25 22.30 -4.30
C VAL A 82 19.46 21.44 -3.88
N SER A 83 20.64 22.04 -3.68
CA SER A 83 21.87 21.29 -3.39
C SER A 83 22.09 20.97 -1.91
N THR A 84 21.34 21.60 -1.00
CA THR A 84 21.50 21.47 0.46
C THR A 84 20.36 20.70 1.15
N LEU A 85 19.36 20.25 0.38
CA LEU A 85 18.31 19.36 0.88
C LEU A 85 18.94 18.01 1.22
N SER A 86 19.31 17.83 2.49
CA SER A 86 19.60 16.49 3.02
C SER A 86 18.42 15.56 2.71
N MET A 87 18.67 14.26 2.54
CA MET A 87 17.61 13.26 2.30
C MET A 87 16.50 13.27 3.38
N ASP A 88 16.72 13.92 4.53
CA ASP A 88 15.84 13.92 5.70
C ASP A 88 14.88 15.13 5.78
N VAL A 89 14.88 16.04 4.81
CA VAL A 89 13.92 17.15 4.78
C VAL A 89 12.48 16.63 4.64
N GLY A 90 11.55 17.15 5.46
CA GLY A 90 10.17 16.68 5.52
C GLY A 90 9.97 15.43 6.40
N THR A 91 11.01 14.96 7.08
CA THR A 91 10.90 13.88 8.06
C THR A 91 10.74 14.43 9.47
N HIS A 92 9.86 13.82 10.27
CA HIS A 92 9.82 14.01 11.72
C HIS A 92 10.18 12.66 12.34
N ARG A 93 11.31 12.56 13.03
CA ARG A 93 11.60 11.34 13.80
C ARG A 93 10.58 11.26 14.93
N THR A 94 9.74 10.23 14.91
CA THR A 94 8.89 9.94 16.08
C THR A 94 9.83 9.69 17.27
N PRO A 95 9.61 10.32 18.44
CA PRO A 95 10.42 10.06 19.62
C PRO A 95 10.48 8.55 19.83
N LYS A 96 11.68 7.99 20.02
CA LYS A 96 11.93 6.54 20.15
C LYS A 96 10.97 5.94 21.19
N LEU A 97 9.86 5.40 20.73
CA LEU A 97 9.07 4.43 21.48
C LEU A 97 9.83 3.11 21.34
N GLU A 98 10.08 2.43 22.47
CA GLU A 98 11.05 1.35 22.64
C GLU A 98 11.17 0.33 21.48
N GLU A 99 12.39 -0.21 21.32
CA GLU A 99 12.92 -0.97 20.17
C GLU A 99 12.09 -2.19 19.70
N ASN A 100 11.10 -2.63 20.47
CA ASN A 100 10.25 -3.79 20.16
C ASN A 100 8.83 -3.44 19.66
N HIS A 101 8.46 -2.16 19.53
CA HIS A 101 7.05 -1.75 19.42
C HIS A 101 6.56 -1.31 18.04
N HIS A 102 7.25 -1.59 16.92
CA HIS A 102 6.82 -0.99 15.65
C HIS A 102 7.06 -1.84 14.41
N CYS A 103 6.81 -3.15 14.45
CA CYS A 103 6.81 -3.94 13.20
C CYS A 103 5.57 -3.59 12.38
N ARG A 104 5.77 -2.99 11.18
CA ARG A 104 4.71 -2.76 10.20
C ARG A 104 4.86 -3.71 9.02
N VAL A 105 3.89 -4.60 8.83
CA VAL A 105 3.92 -5.60 7.75
C VAL A 105 3.15 -5.09 6.54
N PHE A 106 3.82 -4.95 5.39
CA PHE A 106 3.19 -4.58 4.11
C PHE A 106 3.05 -5.79 3.20
N GLN A 107 1.83 -6.06 2.74
CA GLN A 107 1.56 -7.22 1.90
C GLN A 107 0.97 -6.81 0.54
N PRO A 108 1.78 -6.79 -0.54
CA PRO A 108 1.24 -6.94 -1.86
C PRO A 108 0.83 -8.40 -2.08
N ASN A 109 -0.44 -8.62 -2.44
CA ASN A 109 -0.96 -9.96 -2.69
C ASN A 109 -0.63 -10.36 -4.14
N ILE A 110 0.22 -11.38 -4.31
CA ILE A 110 0.67 -11.84 -5.63
C ILE A 110 0.28 -13.31 -5.78
N ALA A 111 -0.98 -13.55 -6.17
CA ALA A 111 -1.53 -14.89 -6.31
C ALA A 111 -1.18 -15.57 -7.66
N LYS A 112 -0.46 -14.88 -8.56
CA LYS A 112 -0.11 -15.34 -9.92
C LYS A 112 1.19 -14.68 -10.40
N LYS A 113 1.80 -15.19 -11.49
CA LYS A 113 2.88 -14.48 -12.22
C LYS A 113 2.54 -12.99 -12.34
N CYS A 114 3.53 -12.14 -12.04
CA CYS A 114 3.36 -10.70 -11.91
C CYS A 114 2.87 -10.07 -13.24
N HIS A 115 1.56 -9.95 -13.41
CA HIS A 115 0.93 -9.12 -14.42
C HIS A 115 0.72 -7.70 -13.90
N ALA A 116 0.46 -6.75 -14.79
CA ALA A 116 0.28 -5.33 -14.46
C ALA A 116 -0.68 -5.00 -13.30
N GLY A 117 -1.73 -5.81 -13.07
CA GLY A 117 -2.60 -5.66 -11.89
C GLY A 117 -1.87 -5.75 -10.53
N HIS A 118 -0.68 -6.36 -10.48
CA HIS A 118 0.19 -6.41 -9.30
C HIS A 118 1.14 -5.21 -9.23
N LEU A 119 1.36 -4.50 -10.34
CA LEU A 119 2.26 -3.34 -10.38
C LEU A 119 1.79 -2.28 -9.38
N ARG A 120 0.50 -1.93 -9.40
CA ARG A 120 -0.10 -0.97 -8.47
C ARG A 120 0.11 -1.35 -7.00
N SER A 121 -0.20 -2.60 -6.65
CA SER A 121 -0.02 -3.10 -5.29
C SER A 121 1.44 -2.98 -4.83
N THR A 122 2.36 -3.31 -5.73
CA THR A 122 3.80 -3.29 -5.46
C THR A 122 4.31 -1.86 -5.27
N ILE A 123 3.97 -0.94 -6.19
CA ILE A 123 4.39 0.47 -6.13
C ILE A 123 3.79 1.17 -4.90
N ILE A 124 2.48 1.00 -4.66
CA ILE A 124 1.79 1.61 -3.52
C ILE A 124 2.35 1.05 -2.20
N GLY A 125 2.54 -0.27 -2.11
CA GLY A 125 3.12 -0.89 -0.92
C GLY A 125 4.55 -0.41 -0.66
N ASN A 126 5.37 -0.28 -1.70
CA ASN A 126 6.73 0.24 -1.58
C ASN A 126 6.76 1.69 -1.11
N PHE A 127 5.92 2.55 -1.68
CA PHE A 127 5.80 3.94 -1.25
C PHE A 127 5.37 4.06 0.21
N LEU A 128 4.37 3.28 0.64
CA LEU A 128 3.95 3.26 2.04
C LEU A 128 5.10 2.80 2.94
N SER A 129 5.83 1.76 2.54
CA SER A 129 6.97 1.25 3.32
C SER A 129 8.01 2.34 3.57
N TYR A 130 8.39 3.12 2.54
CA TYR A 130 9.29 4.26 2.69
C TYR A 130 8.69 5.37 3.54
N LEU A 131 7.40 5.69 3.35
CA LEU A 131 6.72 6.72 4.14
C LEU A 131 6.77 6.41 5.64
N TYR A 132 6.71 5.13 6.03
CA TYR A 132 6.84 4.70 7.42
C TYR A 132 8.30 4.54 7.87
N GLU A 133 9.21 4.15 6.99
CA GLU A 133 10.63 4.04 7.35
C GLU A 133 11.25 5.42 7.66
N ARG A 134 10.87 6.45 6.90
CA ARG A 134 11.41 7.82 7.04
C ARG A 134 11.29 8.43 8.45
N PRO A 135 10.16 8.36 9.16
CA PRO A 135 10.06 8.79 10.56
C PRO A 135 10.69 7.82 11.57
N GLY A 136 11.19 6.65 11.13
CA GLY A 136 11.94 5.69 11.94
C GLY A 136 11.18 4.44 12.39
N TYR A 137 10.06 4.07 11.76
CA TYR A 137 9.37 2.82 12.08
C TYR A 137 10.14 1.59 11.56
N ASN A 138 10.04 0.46 12.26
CA ASN A 138 10.58 -0.82 11.80
C ASN A 138 9.63 -1.45 10.76
N VAL A 139 9.99 -1.41 9.49
CA VAL A 139 9.11 -1.86 8.40
C VAL A 139 9.53 -3.24 7.90
N VAL A 140 8.57 -4.17 7.87
CA VAL A 140 8.73 -5.49 7.24
C VAL A 140 7.92 -5.52 5.95
N ARG A 141 8.62 -5.56 4.82
CA ARG A 141 8.07 -5.66 3.47
C ARG A 141 7.89 -7.14 3.14
N MET A 142 6.64 -7.62 3.16
CA MET A 142 6.34 -9.03 2.97
C MET A 142 5.60 -9.27 1.65
N ASN A 143 6.24 -9.96 0.70
CA ASN A 143 5.55 -10.43 -0.49
C ASN A 143 4.84 -11.76 -0.19
N TYR A 144 3.51 -11.80 -0.24
CA TYR A 144 2.75 -13.02 0.01
C TYR A 144 2.36 -13.70 -1.30
N LEU A 145 3.10 -14.75 -1.63
CA LEU A 145 2.96 -15.48 -2.88
C LEU A 145 1.82 -16.51 -2.78
N GLY A 146 0.83 -16.40 -3.66
CA GLY A 146 -0.20 -17.42 -3.79
C GLY A 146 0.30 -18.59 -4.65
N THR A 147 0.13 -19.81 -4.14
CA THR A 147 0.48 -21.03 -4.86
C THR A 147 -0.76 -21.60 -5.54
N LYS A 148 -1.18 -20.98 -6.65
CA LYS A 148 -2.24 -21.55 -7.48
C LYS A 148 -1.66 -22.56 -8.46
N VAL A 149 -2.03 -23.83 -8.29
CA VAL A 149 -1.83 -24.85 -9.32
C VAL A 149 -2.76 -24.50 -10.48
N VAL A 150 -2.18 -24.18 -11.65
CA VAL A 150 -2.95 -23.84 -12.86
C VAL A 150 -3.65 -25.10 -13.39
N ASN A 151 -4.93 -24.96 -13.73
CA ASN A 151 -5.86 -26.04 -14.09
C ASN A 151 -5.54 -26.82 -15.39
N THR A 152 -4.36 -26.66 -16.00
CA THR A 152 -4.10 -27.16 -17.36
C THR A 152 -3.49 -28.57 -17.42
N VAL A 153 -3.04 -29.16 -16.31
CA VAL A 153 -2.58 -30.57 -16.25
C VAL A 153 -3.21 -31.26 -15.03
N TYR A 154 -4.51 -31.49 -15.09
CA TYR A 154 -5.34 -31.67 -13.90
C TYR A 154 -5.04 -32.93 -13.07
N SER A 155 -4.62 -34.05 -13.69
CA SER A 155 -4.39 -35.31 -12.97
C SER A 155 -2.97 -35.38 -12.38
N LEU A 156 -1.94 -35.17 -13.20
CA LEU A 156 -0.54 -35.23 -12.77
C LEU A 156 -0.20 -34.10 -11.78
N ALA A 157 -0.70 -32.88 -12.00
CA ALA A 157 -0.45 -31.78 -11.08
C ALA A 157 -1.18 -31.99 -9.74
N LYS A 158 -2.38 -32.57 -9.73
CA LYS A 158 -3.08 -32.94 -8.49
C LYS A 158 -2.36 -34.07 -7.74
N ALA A 159 -1.91 -35.09 -8.46
CA ALA A 159 -1.13 -36.17 -7.87
C ALA A 159 0.15 -35.60 -7.25
N TYR A 160 0.88 -34.77 -7.98
CA TYR A 160 2.08 -34.11 -7.48
C TYR A 160 1.81 -33.20 -6.27
N PHE A 161 0.71 -32.43 -6.30
CA PHE A 161 0.30 -31.61 -5.17
C PHE A 161 0.00 -32.44 -3.92
N LYS A 162 -0.70 -33.56 -4.08
CA LYS A 162 -0.95 -34.51 -2.98
C LYS A 162 0.35 -35.07 -2.41
N ARG A 163 1.34 -35.38 -3.26
CA ARG A 163 2.69 -35.81 -2.82
C ARG A 163 3.37 -34.75 -1.96
N MET A 164 3.26 -33.47 -2.36
CA MET A 164 3.76 -32.34 -1.55
C MET A 164 3.02 -32.22 -0.21
N GLU A 165 1.68 -32.32 -0.19
CA GLU A 165 0.88 -32.27 1.03
C GLU A 165 1.19 -33.44 1.99
N ASN A 166 1.54 -34.60 1.45
CA ASN A 166 1.97 -35.77 2.22
C ASN A 166 3.41 -35.67 2.74
N GLY A 167 4.16 -34.62 2.38
CA GLY A 167 5.53 -34.40 2.86
C GLY A 167 6.60 -35.21 2.11
N GLU A 168 6.30 -35.71 0.90
CA GLU A 168 7.28 -36.46 0.11
C GLU A 168 8.48 -35.59 -0.28
N GLN A 169 9.69 -36.03 0.11
CA GLN A 169 10.89 -35.20 0.06
C GLN A 169 11.32 -34.81 -1.36
N ASP A 170 11.22 -35.70 -2.33
CA ASP A 170 11.57 -35.41 -3.72
C ASP A 170 10.60 -34.39 -4.35
N ALA A 171 9.31 -34.49 -4.02
CA ALA A 171 8.29 -33.55 -4.45
C ALA A 171 8.52 -32.15 -3.83
N LEU A 172 8.83 -32.10 -2.54
CA LEU A 172 9.15 -30.87 -1.83
C LEU A 172 10.44 -30.21 -2.33
N GLN A 173 11.50 -30.98 -2.61
CA GLN A 173 12.77 -30.44 -3.11
C GLN A 173 12.61 -29.78 -4.49
N LEU A 174 11.91 -30.42 -5.42
CA LEU A 174 11.67 -29.83 -6.73
C LEU A 174 10.78 -28.59 -6.63
N TRP A 175 9.75 -28.63 -5.77
CA TRP A 175 8.94 -27.45 -5.49
C TRP A 175 9.76 -26.30 -4.89
N GLN A 176 10.63 -26.57 -3.92
CA GLN A 176 11.53 -25.58 -3.32
C GLN A 176 12.45 -24.96 -4.38
N ARG A 177 12.99 -25.77 -5.29
CA ARG A 177 13.80 -25.30 -6.42
C ARG A 177 13.01 -24.38 -7.36
N PHE A 178 11.78 -24.75 -7.72
CA PHE A 178 10.93 -23.87 -8.53
C PHE A 178 10.59 -22.57 -7.80
N ARG A 179 10.28 -22.65 -6.50
CA ARG A 179 10.00 -21.48 -5.66
C ARG A 179 11.21 -20.55 -5.61
N SER A 180 12.41 -21.06 -5.33
CA SER A 180 13.63 -20.25 -5.24
C SER A 180 13.97 -19.57 -6.55
N LEU A 181 13.86 -20.28 -7.68
CA LEU A 181 14.08 -19.70 -9.02
C LEU A 181 13.04 -18.62 -9.34
N SER A 182 11.77 -18.84 -8.97
CA SER A 182 10.71 -17.84 -9.16
C SER A 182 10.97 -16.59 -8.32
N ILE A 183 11.37 -16.75 -7.06
CA ILE A 183 11.71 -15.63 -6.16
C ILE A 183 12.88 -14.83 -6.74
N LYS A 184 13.95 -15.51 -7.19
CA LYS A 184 15.09 -14.85 -7.83
C LYS A 184 14.65 -14.00 -9.03
N LYS A 185 13.81 -14.56 -9.90
CA LYS A 185 13.28 -13.82 -11.06
C LYS A 185 12.43 -12.62 -10.64
N TYR A 186 11.62 -12.77 -9.60
CA TYR A 186 10.83 -11.66 -9.06
C TYR A 186 11.72 -10.56 -8.46
N GLN A 187 12.77 -10.90 -7.72
CA GLN A 187 13.74 -9.95 -7.20
C GLN A 187 14.36 -9.12 -8.33
N GLU A 188 14.80 -9.76 -9.42
CA GLU A 188 15.34 -9.06 -10.60
C GLU A 188 14.34 -8.06 -11.20
N THR A 189 13.06 -8.42 -11.31
CA THR A 189 12.03 -7.51 -11.82
C THR A 189 11.72 -6.37 -10.85
N TYR A 190 11.66 -6.64 -9.54
CA TYR A 190 11.40 -5.62 -8.52
C TYR A 190 12.55 -4.64 -8.33
N GLU A 191 13.79 -5.11 -8.50
CA GLU A 191 14.99 -4.27 -8.44
C GLU A 191 14.92 -3.15 -9.49
N LYS A 192 14.41 -3.44 -10.70
CA LYS A 192 14.20 -2.42 -11.73
C LYS A 192 13.31 -1.27 -11.25
N LEU A 193 12.34 -1.59 -10.39
CA LEU A 193 11.40 -0.62 -9.81
C LEU A 193 11.90 -0.01 -8.49
N ASN A 194 13.13 -0.34 -8.05
CA ASN A 194 13.67 0.03 -6.75
C ASN A 194 12.79 -0.45 -5.58
N ILE A 195 12.37 -1.72 -5.66
CA ILE A 195 11.50 -2.37 -4.67
C ILE A 195 12.24 -3.59 -4.10
N HIS A 196 12.34 -3.62 -2.78
CA HIS A 196 12.97 -4.71 -2.04
C HIS A 196 11.99 -5.29 -1.03
N PHE A 197 11.92 -6.63 -0.95
CA PHE A 197 11.11 -7.31 0.06
C PHE A 197 12.03 -7.99 1.07
N ASP A 198 11.74 -7.83 2.36
CA ASP A 198 12.46 -8.50 3.45
C ASP A 198 12.09 -9.98 3.51
N VAL A 199 10.81 -10.30 3.21
CA VAL A 199 10.27 -11.65 3.34
C VAL A 199 9.42 -12.03 2.14
N TYR A 200 9.79 -13.13 1.47
CA TYR A 200 8.95 -13.80 0.48
C TYR A 200 8.16 -14.92 1.14
N SER A 201 6.98 -14.56 1.66
CA SER A 201 6.03 -15.47 2.30
C SER A 201 5.13 -16.16 1.26
N GLY A 202 4.12 -16.90 1.70
CA GLY A 202 3.09 -17.44 0.83
C GLY A 202 2.17 -18.46 1.50
N GLU A 203 1.11 -18.84 0.79
CA GLU A 203 0.12 -19.82 1.27
C GLU A 203 0.78 -21.16 1.65
N SER A 204 1.83 -21.56 0.94
CA SER A 204 2.58 -22.79 1.20
C SER A 204 3.39 -22.79 2.50
N GLN A 205 3.65 -21.61 3.09
CA GLN A 205 4.40 -21.47 4.35
C GLN A 205 3.48 -21.34 5.57
N MET A 206 2.17 -21.46 5.35
CA MET A 206 1.19 -21.49 6.43
C MET A 206 1.29 -22.81 7.18
N LYS A 207 1.47 -22.73 8.50
CA LYS A 207 1.46 -23.92 9.34
C LYS A 207 0.06 -24.51 9.35
N ARG A 208 -0.02 -25.80 9.07
CA ARG A 208 -1.28 -26.56 9.09
C ARG A 208 -1.94 -26.48 10.47
N GLU A 209 -1.14 -26.64 11.52
CA GLU A 209 -1.55 -26.51 12.92
C GLU A 209 -2.23 -25.17 13.22
N THR A 210 -1.66 -24.04 12.79
CA THR A 210 -2.27 -22.71 13.01
C THR A 210 -3.65 -22.60 12.35
N THR A 211 -3.82 -23.21 11.18
CA THR A 211 -5.10 -23.21 10.46
C THR A 211 -6.13 -24.12 11.14
N GLU A 212 -5.69 -25.27 11.63
CA GLU A 212 -6.53 -26.23 12.36
C GLU A 212 -6.95 -25.68 13.74
N ASN A 213 -6.04 -25.04 14.47
CA ASN A 213 -6.33 -24.37 15.74
C ASN A 213 -7.33 -23.22 15.58
N ALA A 214 -7.19 -22.40 14.53
CA ALA A 214 -8.16 -21.36 14.23
C ALA A 214 -9.56 -21.94 13.96
N GLU A 215 -9.65 -23.09 13.28
CA GLU A 215 -10.93 -23.77 13.07
C GLU A 215 -11.51 -24.36 14.37
N ILE A 216 -10.68 -24.91 15.25
CA ILE A 216 -11.10 -25.40 16.58
C ILE A 216 -11.70 -24.26 17.39
N VAL A 217 -11.00 -23.13 17.51
CA VAL A 217 -11.48 -21.96 18.25
C VAL A 217 -12.85 -21.49 17.73
N LEU A 218 -13.02 -21.42 16.41
CA LEU A 218 -14.29 -21.02 15.80
C LEU A 218 -15.44 -21.99 16.09
N ARG A 219 -15.15 -23.29 16.22
CA ARG A 219 -16.14 -24.31 16.58
C ARG A 219 -16.49 -24.24 18.07
N ASP A 220 -15.51 -24.09 18.93
CA ASP A 220 -15.69 -24.02 20.39
C ASP A 220 -16.50 -22.79 20.80
N LEU A 221 -16.34 -21.68 20.06
CA LEU A 221 -17.15 -20.47 20.20
C LEU A 221 -18.54 -20.57 19.53
N CYS A 222 -18.88 -21.70 18.92
CA CYS A 222 -20.15 -21.93 18.22
C CYS A 222 -20.44 -20.90 17.11
N VAL A 223 -19.41 -20.36 16.46
CA VAL A 223 -19.53 -19.35 15.38
C VAL A 223 -19.71 -20.00 14.00
N THR A 224 -19.30 -21.27 13.87
CA THR A 224 -19.38 -22.02 12.60
C THR A 224 -20.64 -22.87 12.50
N GLU A 225 -21.16 -22.98 11.29
CA GLU A 225 -22.28 -23.85 10.93
C GLU A 225 -21.86 -24.85 9.85
N PHE A 226 -22.36 -26.07 9.94
CA PHE A 226 -22.17 -27.08 8.90
C PHE A 226 -23.38 -27.10 7.98
N LYS A 227 -23.18 -26.90 6.68
CA LYS A 227 -24.24 -26.89 5.67
C LYS A 227 -23.76 -27.45 4.35
N ASP A 228 -24.49 -28.41 3.80
CA ASP A 228 -24.22 -29.05 2.50
C ASP A 228 -22.78 -29.58 2.37
N GLY A 229 -22.22 -30.14 3.44
CA GLY A 229 -20.86 -30.68 3.45
C GLY A 229 -19.75 -29.63 3.66
N ALA A 230 -20.09 -28.34 3.76
CA ALA A 230 -19.13 -27.26 3.98
C ALA A 230 -19.25 -26.67 5.39
N LEU A 231 -18.13 -26.16 5.90
CA LEU A 231 -18.10 -25.37 7.12
C LEU A 231 -18.13 -23.89 6.75
N LEU A 232 -19.04 -23.13 7.36
CA LEU A 232 -19.25 -21.71 7.07
C LEU A 232 -19.44 -20.89 8.34
N VAL A 233 -19.25 -19.58 8.23
CA VAL A 233 -19.58 -18.59 9.25
C VAL A 233 -20.59 -17.62 8.64
N ASP A 234 -21.76 -17.48 9.25
CA ASP A 234 -22.77 -16.50 8.81
C ASP A 234 -22.55 -15.16 9.50
N LEU A 235 -21.74 -14.30 8.90
CA LEU A 235 -21.40 -13.00 9.47
C LEU A 235 -22.61 -12.06 9.59
N SER A 236 -23.71 -12.35 8.87
CA SER A 236 -24.97 -11.61 8.99
C SER A 236 -25.59 -11.77 10.37
N LYS A 237 -25.45 -12.95 10.99
CA LYS A 237 -25.90 -13.23 12.36
C LYS A 237 -25.06 -12.51 13.42
N HIS A 238 -23.85 -12.11 13.06
CA HIS A 238 -22.87 -11.46 13.94
C HIS A 238 -22.72 -9.95 13.68
N GLY A 239 -23.80 -9.31 13.23
CA GLY A 239 -23.86 -7.85 13.04
C GLY A 239 -23.22 -7.33 11.75
N ALA A 240 -22.74 -8.20 10.86
CA ALA A 240 -22.08 -7.82 9.60
C ALA A 240 -22.84 -8.31 8.37
N LYS A 241 -24.10 -7.85 8.21
CA LYS A 241 -25.02 -8.25 7.11
C LYS A 241 -24.42 -8.09 5.70
N ALA A 242 -23.58 -7.07 5.49
CA ALA A 242 -22.94 -6.83 4.19
C ALA A 242 -21.91 -7.91 3.81
N LEU A 243 -21.32 -8.61 4.79
CA LEU A 243 -20.29 -9.62 4.54
C LEU A 243 -20.86 -11.01 4.21
N GLN A 244 -22.14 -11.23 4.53
CA GLN A 244 -22.89 -12.45 4.26
C GLN A 244 -22.19 -13.72 4.80
N VAL A 245 -22.55 -14.87 4.24
CA VAL A 245 -21.95 -16.16 4.59
C VAL A 245 -20.55 -16.29 4.00
N ALA A 246 -19.63 -16.77 4.83
CA ALA A 246 -18.24 -16.97 4.49
C ALA A 246 -17.84 -18.45 4.69
N ILE A 247 -17.42 -19.12 3.62
CA ILE A 247 -17.04 -20.55 3.66
C ILE A 247 -15.61 -20.66 4.20
N THR A 248 -15.40 -21.39 5.29
CA THR A 248 -14.08 -21.64 5.89
C THR A 248 -13.49 -22.98 5.41
N ARG A 249 -14.33 -24.00 5.20
CA ARG A 249 -13.93 -25.31 4.65
C ARG A 249 -14.86 -25.74 3.51
N ASN A 250 -14.27 -26.16 2.40
CA ASN A 250 -15.00 -26.59 1.21
C ASN A 250 -15.67 -27.96 1.43
N ARG A 251 -16.61 -28.33 0.54
CA ARG A 251 -17.32 -29.62 0.57
C ARG A 251 -16.42 -30.86 0.51
N ASN A 252 -15.25 -30.72 -0.07
CA ASN A 252 -14.23 -31.77 -0.18
C ASN A 252 -13.29 -31.83 1.04
N GLY A 253 -13.60 -31.09 2.12
CA GLY A 253 -12.81 -31.05 3.34
C GLY A 253 -11.56 -30.16 3.27
N THR A 254 -11.23 -29.55 2.13
CA THR A 254 -10.03 -28.71 2.02
C THR A 254 -10.26 -27.31 2.60
N SER A 255 -9.22 -26.73 3.21
CA SER A 255 -9.26 -25.36 3.72
C SER A 255 -9.51 -24.37 2.58
N ASN A 256 -10.40 -23.40 2.82
CA ASN A 256 -10.65 -22.30 1.89
C ASN A 256 -9.61 -21.18 2.10
N TYR A 257 -9.45 -20.30 1.10
CA TYR A 257 -8.56 -19.13 1.15
C TYR A 257 -8.83 -18.26 2.39
N LEU A 258 -10.10 -18.11 2.77
CA LEU A 258 -10.49 -17.36 3.97
C LEU A 258 -9.84 -17.90 5.25
N LEU A 259 -9.90 -19.21 5.46
CA LEU A 259 -9.32 -19.84 6.64
C LEU A 259 -7.79 -19.73 6.64
N ARG A 260 -7.16 -19.76 5.45
CA ARG A 260 -5.73 -19.50 5.30
C ARG A 260 -5.37 -18.06 5.61
N ASP A 261 -6.18 -17.08 5.21
CA ASP A 261 -5.96 -15.67 5.52
C ASP A 261 -6.06 -15.39 7.03
N ILE A 262 -6.98 -16.06 7.74
CA ILE A 262 -7.06 -16.02 9.21
C ILE A 262 -5.79 -16.60 9.83
N GLY A 263 -5.40 -17.83 9.42
CA GLY A 263 -4.18 -18.47 9.91
C GLY A 263 -2.91 -17.64 9.62
N ALA A 264 -2.83 -17.02 8.44
CA ALA A 264 -1.73 -16.14 8.09
C ALA A 264 -1.66 -14.89 8.97
N SER A 265 -2.81 -14.34 9.35
CA SER A 265 -2.89 -13.19 10.24
C SER A 265 -2.39 -13.53 11.64
N ILE A 266 -2.80 -14.69 12.16
CA ILE A 266 -2.34 -15.23 13.45
C ILE A 266 -0.83 -15.51 13.42
N GLN A 267 -0.35 -16.26 12.43
CA GLN A 267 1.07 -16.60 12.32
C GLN A 267 1.97 -15.35 12.18
N ARG A 268 1.47 -14.28 11.54
CA ARG A 268 2.19 -13.00 11.47
C ARG A 268 2.15 -12.27 12.81
N HIS A 269 1.03 -12.30 13.52
CA HIS A 269 0.94 -11.72 14.85
C HIS A 269 1.93 -12.41 15.80
N ASP A 270 1.94 -13.73 15.83
CA ASP A 270 2.84 -14.51 16.68
C ASP A 270 4.32 -14.30 16.30
N GLY A 271 4.61 -14.18 15.00
CA GLY A 271 5.98 -14.08 14.50
C GLY A 271 6.59 -12.68 14.60
N TYR A 272 5.77 -11.62 14.53
CA TYR A 272 6.26 -10.24 14.43
C TYR A 272 5.72 -9.31 15.52
N ASN A 273 4.69 -9.72 16.26
CA ASN A 273 3.95 -8.91 17.22
C ASN A 273 3.65 -7.49 16.70
N PHE A 274 3.10 -7.40 15.49
CA PHE A 274 2.96 -6.14 14.78
C PHE A 274 2.02 -5.14 15.47
N ASN A 275 2.34 -3.85 15.31
CA ASN A 275 1.55 -2.72 15.81
C ASN A 275 0.66 -2.12 14.72
N GLU A 276 0.99 -2.39 13.46
CA GLU A 276 0.12 -2.12 12.33
C GLU A 276 0.42 -3.14 11.24
N MET A 277 -0.61 -3.67 10.60
CA MET A 277 -0.45 -4.51 9.42
C MET A 277 -1.25 -3.93 8.27
N VAL A 278 -0.62 -3.74 7.11
CA VAL A 278 -1.24 -3.09 5.95
C VAL A 278 -1.34 -4.06 4.78
N TYR A 279 -2.57 -4.38 4.42
CA TYR A 279 -2.90 -5.12 3.21
C TYR A 279 -3.08 -4.14 2.06
N VAL A 280 -2.25 -4.26 1.01
CA VAL A 280 -2.37 -3.44 -0.19
C VAL A 280 -3.01 -4.27 -1.29
N VAL A 281 -4.34 -4.23 -1.34
CA VAL A 281 -5.15 -5.15 -2.18
C VAL A 281 -6.21 -4.37 -2.94
N MET A 282 -6.51 -4.80 -4.17
CA MET A 282 -7.51 -4.16 -5.02
C MET A 282 -8.88 -3.99 -4.34
N ALA A 283 -9.61 -2.92 -4.69
CA ALA A 283 -10.92 -2.62 -4.13
C ALA A 283 -11.97 -3.71 -4.39
N GLU A 284 -11.89 -4.44 -5.52
CA GLU A 284 -12.80 -5.56 -5.82
C GLU A 284 -12.72 -6.71 -4.79
N GLN A 285 -11.66 -6.76 -3.95
CA GLN A 285 -11.48 -7.78 -2.91
C GLN A 285 -11.80 -7.28 -1.49
N GLU A 286 -12.37 -6.08 -1.35
CA GLU A 286 -12.68 -5.49 -0.04
C GLU A 286 -13.57 -6.38 0.83
N THR A 287 -14.68 -6.90 0.29
CA THR A 287 -15.56 -7.82 1.02
C THR A 287 -14.82 -9.09 1.45
N HIS A 288 -13.92 -9.62 0.61
CA HIS A 288 -13.14 -10.82 0.96
C HIS A 288 -12.21 -10.54 2.14
N LEU A 289 -11.56 -9.37 2.19
CA LEU A 289 -10.61 -9.03 3.24
C LEU A 289 -11.27 -8.56 4.54
N GLN A 290 -12.48 -8.00 4.48
CA GLN A 290 -13.24 -7.65 5.69
C GLN A 290 -13.74 -8.90 6.46
N ARG A 291 -13.96 -10.02 5.77
CA ARG A 291 -14.37 -11.29 6.38
C ARG A 291 -13.38 -11.82 7.42
N PRO A 292 -12.08 -12.03 7.12
CA PRO A 292 -11.13 -12.51 8.12
C PRO A 292 -10.98 -11.53 9.28
N PHE A 293 -11.06 -10.20 9.06
CA PHE A 293 -10.99 -9.22 10.15
C PHE A 293 -12.18 -9.38 11.10
N LYS A 294 -13.40 -9.48 10.55
CA LYS A 294 -14.59 -9.71 11.38
C LYS A 294 -14.53 -11.05 12.08
N ILE A 295 -14.03 -12.10 11.43
CA ILE A 295 -13.90 -13.43 12.05
C ILE A 295 -12.90 -13.40 13.20
N LEU A 296 -11.75 -12.73 13.06
CA LEU A 296 -10.79 -12.56 14.15
C LEU A 296 -11.41 -11.87 15.37
N ILE A 297 -12.24 -10.83 15.16
CA ILE A 297 -13.01 -10.22 16.27
C ILE A 297 -13.92 -11.25 16.95
N LEU A 298 -14.58 -12.11 16.18
CA LEU A 298 -15.46 -13.15 16.73
C LEU A 298 -14.69 -14.29 17.44
N MET A 299 -13.38 -14.39 17.24
CA MET A 299 -12.53 -15.39 17.91
C MET A 299 -12.16 -15.00 19.35
N GLY A 300 -12.49 -13.77 19.79
CA GLY A 300 -12.29 -13.29 21.15
C GLY A 300 -11.26 -12.17 21.27
N ASP A 301 -11.12 -11.63 22.49
CA ASP A 301 -10.41 -10.40 22.80
C ASP A 301 -8.94 -10.41 22.34
N ASP A 302 -8.23 -11.54 22.48
CA ASP A 302 -6.83 -11.67 22.07
C ASP A 302 -6.65 -11.50 20.55
N TYR A 303 -7.59 -12.04 19.77
CA TYR A 303 -7.59 -11.91 18.31
C TYR A 303 -8.09 -10.54 17.87
N GLU A 304 -9.10 -10.01 18.56
CA GLU A 304 -9.61 -8.66 18.34
C GLU A 304 -8.49 -7.63 18.50
N ALA A 305 -7.70 -7.74 19.57
CA ALA A 305 -6.66 -6.78 19.95
C ALA A 305 -5.67 -6.50 18.82
N PHE A 306 -5.25 -7.51 18.04
CA PHE A 306 -4.39 -7.29 16.87
C PHE A 306 -5.15 -7.04 15.58
N SER A 307 -6.36 -7.58 15.43
CA SER A 307 -7.16 -7.39 14.21
C SER A 307 -7.51 -5.93 13.95
N ILE A 308 -7.76 -5.13 15.00
CA ILE A 308 -8.03 -3.70 14.89
C ILE A 308 -6.83 -2.89 14.38
N ARG A 309 -5.63 -3.48 14.44
CA ARG A 309 -4.38 -2.89 13.92
C ARG A 309 -4.14 -3.25 12.45
N MET A 310 -4.98 -4.11 11.87
CA MET A 310 -4.93 -4.50 10.47
C MET A 310 -5.72 -3.50 9.62
N LYS A 311 -5.10 -3.03 8.54
CA LYS A 311 -5.65 -2.00 7.64
C LYS A 311 -5.68 -2.50 6.21
N HIS A 312 -6.75 -2.17 5.50
CA HIS A 312 -6.85 -2.39 4.06
C HIS A 312 -6.61 -1.09 3.31
N VAL A 313 -5.51 -1.02 2.55
CA VAL A 313 -5.29 0.03 1.56
C VAL A 313 -5.75 -0.48 0.21
N THR A 314 -6.85 0.09 -0.27
CA THR A 314 -7.46 -0.26 -1.55
C THR A 314 -6.85 0.50 -2.72
N TYR A 315 -6.92 -0.10 -3.89
CA TYR A 315 -6.61 0.56 -5.16
C TYR A 315 -7.55 0.10 -6.28
N GLY A 316 -7.77 0.97 -7.26
CA GLY A 316 -8.59 0.71 -8.44
C GLY A 316 -7.88 -0.17 -9.46
N LYS A 317 -8.64 -0.77 -10.36
CA LYS A 317 -8.14 -1.68 -11.39
C LYS A 317 -7.50 -0.94 -12.55
N VAL A 318 -6.44 -1.54 -13.10
CA VAL A 318 -5.93 -1.17 -14.41
C VAL A 318 -6.70 -1.93 -15.49
N LYS A 319 -7.38 -1.18 -16.35
CA LYS A 319 -8.13 -1.67 -17.50
C LYS A 319 -7.21 -1.85 -18.71
N GLY A 320 -7.61 -2.69 -19.66
CA GLY A 320 -6.85 -2.94 -20.89
C GLY A 320 -5.88 -4.13 -20.85
N MET A 321 -5.66 -4.75 -19.69
CA MET A 321 -4.65 -5.83 -19.52
C MET A 321 -5.24 -7.20 -19.15
N SER A 322 -6.34 -7.60 -19.80
CA SER A 322 -7.09 -8.81 -19.47
C SER A 322 -6.64 -10.06 -20.24
N THR A 323 -6.45 -11.16 -19.51
CA THR A 323 -6.00 -12.49 -19.93
C THR A 323 -6.94 -13.20 -20.92
N ARG A 324 -8.21 -12.79 -21.03
CA ARG A 324 -9.23 -13.52 -21.83
C ARG A 324 -9.21 -13.20 -23.33
N LYS A 325 -8.37 -12.24 -23.76
CA LYS A 325 -8.20 -11.85 -25.18
C LYS A 325 -6.81 -12.21 -25.75
N GLY A 326 -6.01 -13.04 -25.06
CA GLY A 326 -4.68 -13.45 -25.53
C GLY A 326 -3.52 -12.48 -25.20
N ASN A 327 -3.80 -11.25 -24.76
CA ASN A 327 -2.78 -10.26 -24.39
C ASN A 327 -2.50 -10.24 -22.88
N VAL A 328 -1.86 -11.28 -22.34
CA VAL A 328 -1.26 -11.17 -21.00
C VAL A 328 0.10 -10.51 -21.15
N LYS A 329 0.17 -9.21 -20.86
CA LYS A 329 1.47 -8.55 -20.70
C LYS A 329 2.02 -8.80 -19.29
N PHE A 330 3.19 -9.42 -19.19
CA PHE A 330 3.89 -9.54 -17.92
C PHE A 330 4.53 -8.21 -17.54
N LEU A 331 4.87 -8.05 -16.26
CA LEU A 331 5.52 -6.83 -15.81
C LEU A 331 6.84 -6.57 -16.57
N ASP A 332 7.67 -7.60 -16.76
CA ASP A 332 8.91 -7.45 -17.54
C ASP A 332 8.63 -6.94 -18.97
N ASP A 333 7.61 -7.47 -19.64
CA ASP A 333 7.23 -7.02 -21.00
C ASP A 333 6.76 -5.57 -20.99
N ILE A 334 5.99 -5.16 -19.97
CA ILE A 334 5.51 -3.77 -19.84
C ILE A 334 6.68 -2.81 -19.62
N LEU A 335 7.64 -3.18 -18.78
CA LEU A 335 8.81 -2.35 -18.54
C LEU A 335 9.68 -2.24 -19.79
N ALA A 336 9.83 -3.34 -20.55
CA ALA A 336 10.53 -3.35 -21.83
C ALA A 336 9.81 -2.46 -22.86
N ASP A 337 8.50 -2.67 -23.08
CA ASP A 337 7.69 -1.89 -24.03
C ASP A 337 7.76 -0.38 -23.74
N VAL A 338 7.72 0.00 -22.46
CA VAL A 338 7.79 1.41 -22.06
C VAL A 338 9.21 1.96 -22.25
N GLY A 339 10.24 1.17 -21.95
CA GLY A 339 11.64 1.55 -22.21
C GLY A 339 11.90 1.78 -23.69
N ASP A 340 11.45 0.86 -24.55
CA ASP A 340 11.57 0.96 -26.01
C ASP A 340 10.79 2.17 -26.55
N PHE A 341 9.58 2.40 -26.04
CA PHE A 341 8.80 3.58 -26.41
C PHE A 341 9.53 4.86 -26.02
N MET A 342 10.06 4.96 -24.80
CA MET A 342 10.86 6.10 -24.34
C MET A 342 12.12 6.30 -25.16
N HIS A 343 12.81 5.23 -25.55
CA HIS A 343 14.00 5.33 -26.39
C HIS A 343 13.66 5.91 -27.75
N SER A 344 12.51 5.50 -28.33
CA SER A 344 12.02 6.06 -29.59
C SER A 344 11.69 7.55 -29.48
N LEU A 345 11.16 8.01 -28.33
CA LEU A 345 10.90 9.43 -28.07
C LEU A 345 12.20 10.22 -27.95
N MET A 346 13.19 9.69 -27.21
CA MET A 346 14.49 10.33 -27.02
C MET A 346 15.21 10.58 -28.35
N ARG A 347 15.12 9.63 -29.30
CA ARG A 347 15.73 9.75 -30.63
C ARG A 347 15.16 10.87 -31.50
N ARG A 348 14.00 11.44 -31.16
CA ARG A 348 13.39 12.55 -31.93
C ARG A 348 14.17 13.85 -31.82
N ASN A 349 15.01 14.00 -30.79
CA ASN A 349 15.88 15.17 -30.63
C ASN A 349 17.34 14.72 -30.68
N GLU A 350 17.94 14.75 -31.87
CA GLU A 350 19.30 14.26 -32.12
C GLU A 350 20.36 14.98 -31.30
N GLU A 351 20.23 16.30 -31.14
CA GLU A 351 21.18 17.12 -30.38
C GLU A 351 21.23 16.68 -28.92
N LYS A 352 20.08 16.56 -28.24
CA LYS A 352 20.03 16.07 -26.85
C LYS A 352 20.42 14.60 -26.75
N TYR A 353 20.01 13.77 -27.71
CA TYR A 353 20.31 12.35 -27.71
C TYR A 353 21.82 12.08 -27.77
N SER A 354 22.57 12.87 -28.56
CA SER A 354 24.03 12.75 -28.69
C SER A 354 24.79 13.02 -27.38
N GLN A 355 24.17 13.73 -26.44
CA GLN A 355 24.76 14.08 -25.14
C GLN A 355 24.48 13.01 -24.07
N VAL A 356 23.65 12.01 -24.36
CA VAL A 356 23.30 10.94 -23.40
C VAL A 356 24.29 9.78 -23.54
N ASN A 357 25.10 9.56 -22.51
CA ASN A 357 26.10 8.48 -22.48
C ASN A 357 25.48 7.08 -22.64
N ASP A 358 24.48 6.75 -21.83
CA ASP A 358 23.79 5.45 -21.85
C ASP A 358 22.32 5.64 -22.20
N SER A 359 22.06 5.82 -23.50
CA SER A 359 20.71 6.09 -24.00
C SER A 359 19.69 5.01 -23.66
N GLN A 360 20.11 3.74 -23.63
CA GLN A 360 19.22 2.62 -23.31
C GLN A 360 18.82 2.64 -21.83
N ARG A 361 19.81 2.78 -20.93
CA ARG A 361 19.54 2.83 -19.50
C ARG A 361 18.73 4.07 -19.12
N THR A 362 19.02 5.21 -19.74
CA THR A 362 18.24 6.44 -19.53
C THR A 362 16.80 6.25 -19.98
N ALA A 363 16.54 5.63 -21.14
CA ALA A 363 15.19 5.35 -21.61
C ALA A 363 14.42 4.43 -20.65
N GLU A 364 15.05 3.36 -20.15
CA GLU A 364 14.47 2.48 -19.14
C GLU A 364 14.08 3.25 -17.86
N LEU A 365 14.98 4.08 -17.32
CA LEU A 365 14.74 4.85 -16.10
C LEU A 365 13.61 5.88 -16.28
N LEU A 366 13.58 6.57 -17.41
CA LEU A 366 12.51 7.51 -17.76
C LEU A 366 11.19 6.76 -17.91
N GLY A 367 11.20 5.60 -18.55
CA GLY A 367 10.03 4.76 -18.72
C GLY A 367 9.43 4.28 -17.41
N ILE A 368 10.26 3.76 -16.52
CA ILE A 368 9.85 3.31 -15.18
C ILE A 368 9.28 4.48 -14.38
N SER A 369 9.98 5.63 -14.40
CA SER A 369 9.54 6.84 -13.71
C SER A 369 8.17 7.33 -14.21
N ALA A 370 7.96 7.32 -15.53
CA ALA A 370 6.71 7.69 -16.17
C ALA A 370 5.53 6.80 -15.73
N ILE A 371 5.73 5.47 -15.71
CA ILE A 371 4.71 4.54 -15.22
C ILE A 371 4.38 4.79 -13.74
N MET A 372 5.40 4.98 -12.90
CA MET A 372 5.22 5.21 -11.46
C MET A 372 4.47 6.53 -11.21
N VAL A 373 4.88 7.62 -11.86
CA VAL A 373 4.23 8.93 -11.73
C VAL A 373 2.79 8.86 -12.22
N GLN A 374 2.53 8.24 -13.36
CA GLN A 374 1.18 8.10 -13.88
C GLN A 374 0.28 7.33 -12.90
N ASP A 375 0.76 6.21 -12.34
CA ASP A 375 -0.01 5.41 -11.37
C ASP A 375 -0.30 6.18 -10.07
N MET A 376 0.63 7.03 -9.64
CA MET A 376 0.58 7.79 -8.39
C MET A 376 -0.06 9.17 -8.50
N SER A 377 -0.22 9.72 -9.71
CA SER A 377 -0.80 11.05 -9.95
C SER A 377 -2.27 11.16 -9.52
N GLY A 378 -3.03 10.07 -9.66
CA GLY A 378 -4.43 9.98 -9.29
C GLY A 378 -4.65 9.41 -7.89
N LYS A 379 -5.84 9.64 -7.33
CA LYS A 379 -6.26 8.92 -6.11
C LYS A 379 -6.23 7.42 -6.38
N ARG A 380 -5.64 6.65 -5.46
CA ARG A 380 -5.44 5.19 -5.57
C ARG A 380 -6.71 4.42 -5.92
N VAL A 381 -7.87 4.84 -5.40
CA VAL A 381 -9.18 4.19 -5.62
C VAL A 381 -9.64 4.26 -7.08
N ASN A 382 -9.12 5.20 -7.87
CA ASN A 382 -9.53 5.39 -9.24
C ASN A 382 -9.03 4.23 -10.12
N ASN A 383 -9.92 3.76 -10.99
CA ASN A 383 -9.56 2.89 -12.11
C ASN A 383 -8.89 3.74 -13.21
N TYR A 384 -7.98 3.15 -13.97
CA TYR A 384 -7.41 3.81 -15.15
C TYR A 384 -7.18 2.81 -16.29
N GLU A 385 -7.10 3.31 -17.52
CA GLU A 385 -6.78 2.52 -18.71
C GLU A 385 -5.27 2.57 -18.96
N PHE A 386 -4.68 1.39 -19.23
CA PHE A 386 -3.28 1.31 -19.59
C PHE A 386 -3.07 1.89 -21.00
N ASP A 387 -2.33 2.99 -21.07
CA ASP A 387 -2.05 3.74 -22.29
C ASP A 387 -0.60 4.23 -22.23
N LEU A 388 0.23 3.79 -23.18
CA LEU A 388 1.65 4.13 -23.23
C LEU A 388 1.86 5.61 -23.52
N GLU A 389 1.14 6.17 -24.50
CA GLU A 389 1.29 7.57 -24.90
C GLU A 389 0.96 8.50 -23.73
N ARG A 390 -0.12 8.20 -23.01
CA ARG A 390 -0.51 8.95 -21.82
C ARG A 390 0.50 8.80 -20.68
N MET A 391 1.05 7.59 -20.48
CA MET A 391 2.05 7.35 -19.44
C MET A 391 3.32 8.12 -19.68
N THR A 392 3.74 8.24 -20.93
CA THR A 392 5.01 8.84 -21.33
C THR A 392 4.87 10.27 -21.85
N SER A 393 3.72 10.90 -21.64
CA SER A 393 3.50 12.30 -22.03
C SER A 393 4.22 13.22 -21.04
N PHE A 394 5.21 13.95 -21.53
CA PHE A 394 5.94 14.99 -20.79
C PHE A 394 6.26 16.17 -21.69
#